data_AF-A0A7Y5SEB1-F1
#
_entry.id   AF-A0A7Y5SEB1-F1
#
_cell.length_a   1.000
_cell.length_b   1.000
_cell.length_c   1.000
_cell.angle_alpha   90.00
_cell.angle_beta   90.00
_cell.angle_gamma   90.00
#
_symmetry.space_group_name_H-M   'P 1'
#
loop_
_entity.id
_entity.type
_entity.pdbx_description
1 polymer ?
#
loop_
_entity_poly.entity_id
_entity_poly.type
_entity_poly.pdbx_seq_one_letter_code
_entity_poly.pdbx_strand_id
1 'polypeptide(L)'
;MNAPLSTALELAEQQLVALELGDTDAFLQGVAAHEAACAALVSLLETTSLDREELLVLEQLVATNRLVSTNLANAMDDVSRRLAAMTRGRSATSAYLSSAPGSISGLREA
;
A
#
# COMPACT_ATOMS: atom_id res chain seq x y z
N MET A 1 20.16 14.50 18.91
CA MET A 1 19.22 13.82 18.00
C MET A 1 18.07 13.25 18.81
N ASN A 2 16.86 13.72 18.52
CA ASN A 2 15.62 13.37 19.21
C ASN A 2 15.18 11.93 18.86
N ALA A 3 15.21 11.02 19.84
CA ALA A 3 15.00 9.59 19.60
C ALA A 3 13.61 9.27 19.00
N PRO A 4 12.49 9.84 19.48
CA PRO A 4 11.19 9.70 18.80
C PRO A 4 11.19 10.14 17.33
N LEU A 5 11.88 11.24 17.00
CA LEU A 5 11.96 11.77 15.63
C LEU A 5 12.76 10.86 14.71
N SER A 6 13.94 10.39 15.14
CA SER A 6 14.75 9.46 14.34
C SER A 6 14.05 8.12 14.15
N THR A 7 13.42 7.57 15.20
CA THR A 7 12.67 6.32 15.10
C THR A 7 11.48 6.44 14.15
N ALA A 8 10.74 7.55 14.20
CA ALA A 8 9.61 7.78 13.30
C ALA A 8 10.07 7.83 11.82
N LEU A 9 11.20 8.49 11.55
CA LEU A 9 11.78 8.55 10.21
C LEU A 9 12.26 7.18 9.70
N GLU A 10 13.02 6.45 10.51
CA GLU A 10 13.50 5.10 10.15
C GLU A 10 12.34 4.17 9.81
N LEU A 11 11.27 4.20 10.60
CA LEU A 11 10.07 3.39 10.34
C LEU A 11 9.34 3.83 9.07
N ALA A 12 9.27 5.13 8.78
CA ALA A 12 8.68 5.64 7.53
C ALA A 12 9.48 5.18 6.30
N GLU A 13 10.82 5.20 6.39
CA GLU A 13 11.71 4.73 5.32
C GLU A 13 11.57 3.22 5.10
N GLN A 14 11.48 2.43 6.17
CA GLN A 14 11.22 0.99 6.09
C GLN A 14 9.87 0.69 5.42
N GLN A 15 8.83 1.44 5.77
CA GLN A 15 7.51 1.31 5.14
C GLN A 15 7.55 1.68 3.66
N LEU A 16 8.29 2.73 3.29
CA LEU A 16 8.46 3.12 1.90
C LEU A 16 9.13 2.01 1.09
N VAL A 17 10.23 1.45 1.61
CA VAL A 17 10.95 0.33 0.97
C VAL A 17 10.03 -0.89 0.82
N ALA A 18 9.26 -1.24 1.85
CA ALA A 18 8.30 -2.35 1.77
C ALA A 18 7.27 -2.14 0.64
N LEU A 19 6.72 -0.93 0.51
CA LEU A 19 5.79 -0.60 -0.57
C LEU A 19 6.45 -0.64 -1.96
N GLU A 20 7.68 -0.15 -2.09
CA GLU A 20 8.44 -0.19 -3.36
C GLU A 20 8.75 -1.62 -3.82
N LEU A 21 8.95 -2.53 -2.87
CA LEU A 21 9.15 -3.97 -3.14
C LEU A 21 7.83 -4.74 -3.31
N GLY A 22 6.68 -4.10 -3.05
CA GLY A 22 5.37 -4.75 -3.04
C GLY A 22 5.14 -5.68 -1.85
N ASP A 23 5.99 -5.62 -0.83
CA ASP A 23 5.87 -6.40 0.41
C ASP A 23 4.83 -5.76 1.33
N THR A 24 3.58 -6.12 1.09
CA THR A 24 2.44 -5.57 1.85
C THR A 24 2.44 -6.07 3.30
N ASP A 25 2.98 -7.26 3.56
CA ASP A 25 3.05 -7.81 4.92
C ASP A 25 4.07 -7.06 5.76
N ALA A 26 5.26 -6.79 5.23
CA ALA A 26 6.27 -5.98 5.89
C ALA A 26 5.76 -4.54 6.15
N PHE A 27 5.06 -3.94 5.19
CA PHE A 27 4.42 -2.64 5.39
C PHE A 27 3.44 -2.67 6.57
N LEU A 28 2.51 -3.64 6.59
CA LEU A 28 1.48 -3.77 7.64
C LEU A 28 2.08 -4.02 9.02
N GLN A 29 3.13 -4.83 9.12
CA GLN A 29 3.83 -5.08 10.39
C GLN A 29 4.46 -3.81 10.96
N GLY A 30 4.90 -2.88 10.10
CA GLY A 30 5.51 -1.61 10.52
C GLY A 30 4.53 -0.51 10.94
N VAL A 31 3.25 -0.59 10.54
CA VAL A 31 2.24 0.48 10.76
C VAL A 31 2.09 0.84 12.23
N ALA A 32 1.81 -0.15 13.08
CA ALA A 32 1.55 0.11 14.50
C ALA A 32 2.76 0.74 15.22
N ALA A 33 3.98 0.33 14.83
CA ALA A 33 5.21 0.90 15.37
C ALA A 33 5.41 2.35 14.91
N HIS A 34 5.17 2.63 13.63
CA HIS A 34 5.29 3.99 13.08
C HIS A 34 4.25 4.94 13.71
N GLU A 35 3.01 4.49 13.87
CA GLU A 35 1.95 5.26 14.54
C GLU A 35 2.32 5.58 16.00
N ALA A 36 2.85 4.60 16.74
CA ALA A 36 3.30 4.81 18.11
C ALA A 36 4.47 5.81 18.20
N ALA A 37 5.43 5.73 17.27
CA ALA A 37 6.54 6.67 17.19
C ALA A 37 6.07 8.10 16.86
N CYS A 38 5.12 8.24 15.93
CA CYS A 38 4.51 9.54 15.61
C CYS A 38 3.74 10.12 16.81
N ALA A 39 2.98 9.29 17.54
CA ALA A 39 2.27 9.75 18.73
C ALA A 39 3.25 10.26 19.82
N ALA A 40 4.35 9.53 20.06
CA ALA A 40 5.39 9.95 20.98
C ALA A 40 6.06 11.27 20.54
N LEU A 41 6.30 11.43 19.23
CA LEU A 41 6.83 12.67 18.66
C LEU A 41 5.87 13.85 18.87
N VAL A 42 4.57 13.68 18.63
CA VAL A 42 3.55 14.72 18.87
C VAL A 42 3.57 15.18 20.33
N SER A 43 3.51 14.23 21.29
CA SER A 43 3.57 14.56 22.72
C SER A 43 4.86 15.30 23.10
N LEU A 44 5.98 15.00 22.44
CA LEU A 44 7.24 15.68 22.69
C LEU A 44 7.23 17.11 22.15
N LEU A 45 6.66 17.33 20.96
CA LEU A 45 6.55 18.66 20.33
C LEU A 45 5.65 19.62 21.11
N GLU A 46 4.72 19.11 21.91
CA GLU A 46 3.90 19.94 22.82
C GLU A 46 4.72 20.58 23.95
N THR A 47 5.86 19.99 24.30
CA THR A 47 6.67 20.38 25.47
C THR A 47 8.07 20.86 25.12
N THR A 48 8.52 20.62 23.88
CA THR A 48 9.91 20.84 23.45
C THR A 48 9.96 21.53 22.10
N SER A 49 10.76 22.60 21.99
CA SER A 49 11.09 23.22 20.70
C SER A 49 12.20 22.44 20.01
N LEU A 50 12.03 22.17 18.71
CA LEU A 50 13.07 21.57 17.87
C LEU A 50 14.14 22.60 17.50
N ASP A 51 15.39 22.15 17.40
CA ASP A 51 16.44 22.93 16.76
C ASP A 51 16.34 22.88 15.21
N ARG A 52 17.24 23.59 14.52
CA ARG A 52 17.21 23.65 13.04
C ARG A 52 17.47 22.30 12.39
N GLU A 53 18.34 21.47 12.96
CA GLU A 53 18.68 20.17 12.40
C GLU A 53 17.48 19.22 12.55
N GLU A 54 16.85 19.23 13.72
CA GLU A 54 15.65 18.45 14.00
C GLU A 54 14.45 18.88 13.15
N LEU A 55 14.32 20.18 12.84
CA LEU A 55 13.31 20.65 11.89
C LEU A 55 13.51 20.07 10.48
N LEU A 56 14.75 19.96 10.00
CA LEU A 56 15.04 19.34 8.70
C LEU A 56 14.69 17.85 8.69
N VAL A 57 14.96 17.15 9.78
CA VAL A 57 14.59 15.73 9.94
C VAL A 57 13.06 15.57 9.98
N LEU A 58 12.35 16.47 10.64
CA LEU A 58 10.88 16.49 10.64
C LEU A 58 10.32 16.74 9.23
N GLU A 59 10.90 17.66 8.47
CA GLU A 59 10.53 17.90 7.07
C GLU A 59 10.75 16.63 6.21
N GLN A 60 11.87 15.94 6.41
CA GLN A 60 12.15 14.66 5.74
C GLN A 60 11.13 13.58 6.11
N LEU A 61 10.77 13.46 7.40
CA LEU A 61 9.73 12.53 7.86
C LEU A 61 8.39 12.83 7.18
N VAL A 62 7.97 14.10 7.15
CA VAL A 62 6.73 14.51 6.50
C VAL A 62 6.75 14.22 4.99
N ALA A 63 7.87 14.48 4.32
CA ALA A 63 8.05 14.16 2.91
C ALA A 63 7.96 12.64 2.66
N THR A 64 8.59 11.83 3.52
CA THR A 64 8.57 10.36 3.43
C THR A 64 7.16 9.82 3.62
N ASN A 65 6.42 10.31 4.62
CA ASN A 65 5.02 9.92 4.85
C ASN A 65 4.10 10.27 3.68
N ARG A 66 4.38 11.37 2.97
CA ARG A 66 3.66 11.72 1.73
C ARG A 66 3.95 10.71 0.62
N LEU A 67 5.22 10.32 0.43
CA LEU A 67 5.60 9.30 -0.56
C LEU A 67 4.94 7.95 -0.26
N VAL A 68 4.96 7.51 1.01
CA VAL A 68 4.26 6.30 1.48
C VAL A 68 2.78 6.35 1.10
N SER A 69 2.10 7.47 1.42
CA SER A 69 0.67 7.66 1.13
C SER A 69 0.38 7.62 -0.38
N THR A 70 1.23 8.27 -1.19
CA THR A 70 1.09 8.26 -2.65
C THR A 70 1.31 6.87 -3.23
N ASN A 71 2.33 6.13 -2.77
CA ASN A 71 2.59 4.77 -3.23
C ASN A 71 1.44 3.82 -2.86
N LEU A 72 0.88 3.95 -1.66
CA LEU A 72 -0.28 3.17 -1.24
C LEU A 72 -1.50 3.45 -2.12
N ALA A 73 -1.80 4.73 -2.40
CA ALA A 73 -2.89 5.11 -3.29
C ALA A 73 -2.71 4.52 -4.71
N ASN A 74 -1.50 4.61 -5.26
CA ASN A 74 -1.17 4.03 -6.56
C ASN A 74 -1.35 2.51 -6.57
N ALA A 75 -0.96 1.83 -5.50
CA ALA A 75 -1.13 0.38 -5.35
C ALA A 75 -2.62 0.00 -5.29
N MET A 76 -3.44 0.74 -4.53
CA MET A 76 -4.89 0.53 -4.45
C MET A 76 -5.59 0.75 -5.80
N ASP A 77 -5.19 1.77 -6.55
CA ASP A 77 -5.69 2.02 -7.90
C ASP A 77 -5.32 0.88 -8.85
N ASP A 78 -4.11 0.35 -8.74
CA ASP A 78 -3.67 -0.77 -9.57
C ASP A 78 -4.43 -2.05 -9.26
N VAL A 79 -4.61 -2.37 -7.98
CA VAL A 79 -5.46 -3.50 -7.53
C VAL A 79 -6.88 -3.33 -8.06
N SER A 80 -7.45 -2.12 -7.97
CA SER A 80 -8.80 -1.83 -8.49
C SER A 80 -8.90 -2.07 -10.00
N ARG A 81 -7.90 -1.63 -10.79
CA ARG A 81 -7.84 -1.90 -12.22
C ARG A 81 -7.73 -3.40 -12.54
N ARG A 82 -6.91 -4.14 -11.77
CA ARG A 82 -6.75 -5.60 -11.92
C ARG A 82 -8.04 -6.34 -11.59
N LEU A 83 -8.74 -5.99 -10.51
CA LEU A 83 -10.03 -6.57 -10.14
C LEU A 83 -11.11 -6.31 -11.20
N ALA A 84 -11.13 -5.11 -11.77
CA ALA A 84 -12.03 -4.79 -12.88
C ALA A 84 -11.72 -5.63 -14.14
N ALA A 85 -10.43 -5.83 -14.45
CA ALA A 85 -10.01 -6.69 -15.55
C ALA A 85 -10.39 -8.16 -15.32
N MET A 86 -10.19 -8.69 -14.11
CA MET A 86 -10.62 -10.04 -13.74
C MET A 86 -12.13 -10.23 -13.85
N THR A 87 -12.90 -9.23 -13.42
CA THR A 87 -14.38 -9.25 -13.54
C THR A 87 -14.81 -9.32 -15.00
N ARG A 88 -14.21 -8.51 -15.88
CA ARG A 88 -14.47 -8.57 -17.33
C ARG A 88 -14.05 -9.92 -17.92
N GLY A 89 -12.90 -10.45 -17.52
CA GLY A 89 -12.42 -11.77 -17.94
C GLY A 89 -13.40 -12.88 -17.56
N ARG A 90 -13.86 -12.89 -16.30
CA ARG A 90 -14.88 -13.83 -15.82
C ARG A 90 -16.18 -13.73 -16.61
N SER A 91 -16.66 -12.53 -16.88
CA SER A 91 -17.86 -12.32 -17.71
C SER A 91 -17.66 -12.86 -19.13
N ALA A 92 -16.49 -12.62 -19.75
CA ALA A 92 -16.16 -13.14 -21.07
C ALA A 92 -16.08 -14.68 -21.09
N THR A 93 -15.44 -15.30 -20.08
CA THR A 93 -15.39 -16.75 -19.93
C THR A 93 -16.79 -17.33 -19.73
N SER A 94 -17.63 -16.71 -18.90
CA SER A 94 -19.02 -17.14 -18.70
C SER A 94 -19.82 -17.05 -20.00
N ALA A 95 -19.67 -15.96 -20.75
CA ALA A 95 -20.31 -15.79 -22.06
C ALA A 95 -19.86 -16.89 -23.04
N TYR A 96 -18.56 -17.19 -23.09
CA TYR A 96 -18.00 -18.27 -23.91
C TYR A 96 -18.54 -19.65 -23.51
N LEU A 97 -18.59 -19.97 -22.22
CA LEU A 97 -19.14 -21.25 -21.75
C LEU A 97 -20.65 -21.36 -22.01
N SER A 98 -21.38 -20.25 -21.97
CA SER A 98 -22.82 -20.22 -22.29
C SER A 98 -23.12 -20.25 -23.79
N SER A 99 -22.18 -19.82 -24.63
CA SER A 99 -22.27 -19.87 -26.10
C SER A 99 -21.59 -21.09 -26.71
N ALA A 100 -20.81 -21.83 -25.91
CA ALA A 100 -20.20 -23.10 -26.30
C ALA A 100 -21.32 -24.11 -26.60
N PRO A 101 -21.45 -24.55 -27.86
CA PRO A 101 -22.56 -25.39 -28.26
C PRO A 101 -22.42 -26.79 -27.66
N GLY A 102 -23.27 -27.09 -26.69
CA GLY A 102 -23.67 -28.47 -26.37
C GLY A 102 -24.69 -28.97 -27.39
N SER A 103 -24.25 -29.23 -28.63
CA SER A 103 -24.87 -30.27 -29.44
C SER A 103 -23.78 -31.07 -30.16
N ILE A 104 -22.99 -31.79 -29.37
CA ILE A 104 -22.54 -33.14 -29.77
C ILE A 104 -23.70 -34.10 -29.47
N SER A 105 -24.90 -33.77 -29.97
CA SER A 105 -26.07 -34.65 -29.99
C SER A 105 -26.47 -35.02 -31.42
N GLY A 106 -25.67 -34.61 -32.43
CA GLY A 106 -25.92 -34.87 -33.85
C GLY A 106 -24.95 -35.86 -34.52
N LEU A 107 -23.99 -36.44 -33.81
CA LEU A 107 -23.05 -37.44 -34.36
C LEU A 107 -23.45 -38.89 -34.04
N ARG A 108 -24.75 -39.15 -33.82
CA ARG A 108 -25.26 -40.49 -33.55
C ARG A 108 -26.53 -40.79 -34.34
N GLU A 109 -26.50 -40.60 -35.65
CA GLU A 109 -27.28 -41.42 -36.58
C GLU A 109 -26.39 -41.69 -37.81
N ALA A 110 -25.71 -42.84 -37.74
CA ALA A 110 -25.15 -43.56 -38.87
C ALA A 110 -26.21 -44.57 -39.36
#